data_AF-A0A2Z6U4U3-F1
#
_entry.id   AF-A0A2Z6U4U3-F1
#
_cell.length_a   1.000
_cell.length_b   1.000
_cell.length_c   1.000
_cell.angle_alpha   90.00
_cell.angle_beta   90.00
_cell.angle_gamma   90.00
#
_symmetry.space_group_name_H-M   'P 1'
#
loop_
_entity.id
_entity.type
_entity.pdbx_description
1 polymer ?
#
loop_
_entity_poly.entity_id
_entity_poly.type
_entity_poly.pdbx_seq_one_letter_code
_entity_poly.pdbx_strand_id
1 'polypeptide(L)' 'MMAGTKEKVIVIEVGEEQYLLGVTANQINHLATLDKPLKTNHKQGETVVSSLGQGGFQQKLATAMAQAINPNVKGKPNND' A
#
# COMPACT_ATOMS: atom_id res chain seq x y z
N MET A 1 13.36 19.41 18.75
CA MET A 1 12.61 18.32 19.42
C MET A 1 13.16 17.01 18.89
N MET A 2 13.88 16.25 19.72
CA MET A 2 14.44 14.97 19.34
C MET A 2 13.41 13.90 19.70
N ALA A 3 12.87 13.21 18.70
CA ALA A 3 11.98 12.07 18.91
C ALA A 3 12.68 11.07 19.83
N GLY A 4 12.05 10.76 20.96
CA GLY A 4 12.63 9.87 21.96
C GLY A 4 12.86 8.49 21.36
N THR A 5 13.93 7.80 21.77
CA THR A 5 14.20 6.41 21.36
C THR A 5 12.92 5.57 21.44
N LYS A 6 12.46 5.06 20.28
CA LYS A 6 11.25 4.22 20.08
C LYS A 6 9.90 4.95 19.99
N GLU A 7 9.89 6.22 19.61
CA GLU A 7 8.64 6.89 19.22
C GLU A 7 8.14 6.38 17.85
N LYS A 8 6.84 6.07 17.77
CA LYS A 8 6.12 5.70 16.55
C LYS A 8 5.20 6.85 16.16
N VAL A 9 5.19 7.21 14.88
CA VAL A 9 4.26 8.21 14.36
C VAL A 9 3.06 7.51 13.74
N ILE A 10 1.86 7.87 14.17
CA ILE A 10 0.60 7.29 13.73
C ILE A 10 -0.32 8.40 13.26
N VAL A 11 -1.10 8.13 12.22
CA VAL A 11 -2.15 9.02 11.74
C VAL A 11 -3.49 8.36 12.03
N ILE A 12 -4.39 9.09 12.68
CA ILE A 12 -5.77 8.64 12.93
C ILE A 12 -6.73 9.61 12.26
N GLU A 13 -7.86 9.09 11.81
CA GLU A 13 -8.97 9.87 11.27
C GLU A 13 -10.15 9.73 12.22
N VAL A 14 -10.66 10.86 12.70
CA VAL A 14 -11.77 10.92 13.65
C VAL A 14 -12.79 11.91 13.13
N GLY A 15 -13.96 11.41 12.72
CA GLY A 15 -14.94 12.21 12.01
C GLY A 15 -14.40 12.61 10.63
N GLU A 16 -14.25 13.91 10.40
CA GLU A 16 -13.73 14.47 9.13
C GLU A 16 -12.31 15.04 9.29
N GLU A 17 -11.71 14.92 10.47
CA GLU A 17 -10.40 15.48 10.79
C GLU A 17 -9.35 14.38 10.96
N GLN A 18 -8.13 14.68 10.51
CA GLN A 18 -7.00 13.77 10.61
C GLN A 18 -5.96 14.30 11.61
N TYR A 19 -5.48 13.42 12.49
CA TYR A 19 -4.57 13.77 13.57
C TYR A 19 -3.29 12.95 13.50
N LEU A 20 -2.16 13.63 13.61
CA LEU A 20 -0.83 13.04 13.68
C LEU A 20 -0.41 12.91 15.14
N LEU A 21 -0.16 11.68 15.57
CA LEU A 21 0.18 11.33 16.94
C LEU A 21 1.59 10.74 17.01
N GLY A 22 2.37 11.20 17.97
CA GLY A 22 3.61 10.58 18.42
C GLY A 22 3.30 9.65 19.58
N VAL A 23 3.52 8.35 19.40
CA VAL A 23 3.19 7.33 20.38
C VAL A 23 4.46 6.65 20.85
N THR A 24 4.67 6.64 22.15
CA THR A 24 5.65 5.81 22.85
C THR A 24 4.92 4.71 23.62
N ALA A 25 5.65 3.82 24.28
CA ALA A 25 5.04 2.76 25.09
C ALA A 25 4.12 3.31 26.21
N ASN A 26 4.41 4.50 26.72
CA ASN A 26 3.77 5.03 27.92
C ASN A 26 3.04 6.36 27.70
N GLN A 27 3.22 6.99 26.54
CA GLN A 27 2.71 8.33 26.28
C GLN A 27 2.27 8.50 24.83
N ILE A 28 1.14 9.18 24.65
CA ILE A 28 0.64 9.65 23.36
C ILE A 28 0.77 11.16 23.36
N ASN A 29 1.35 11.70 22.31
CA ASN A 29 1.55 13.13 22.11
C ASN A 29 0.89 13.56 20.80
N HIS A 30 0.12 14.64 20.86
CA HIS A 30 -0.49 15.20 19.66
C HIS A 30 0.53 16.08 18.94
N LEU A 31 0.86 15.74 17.70
CA LEU A 31 1.87 16.44 16.92
C LEU A 31 1.26 17.51 16.02
N ALA A 32 0.17 17.18 15.30
CA ALA A 32 -0.51 18.11 14.40
C ALA A 32 -1.89 17.59 13.97
N THR A 33 -2.81 18.51 13.68
CA THR A 33 -4.02 18.23 12.90
C THR A 33 -3.71 18.48 11.42
N LEU A 34 -4.14 17.58 10.54
CA LEU A 34 -3.96 17.67 9.11
C LEU A 34 -5.25 18.22 8.47
N ASP A 35 -5.22 19.49 8.08
CA ASP A 35 -6.33 20.13 7.35
C ASP A 35 -6.54 19.52 5.96
N LYS A 36 -5.51 18.87 5.41
CA LYS A 36 -5.55 18.14 4.15
C LYS A 36 -5.31 16.65 4.44
N PRO A 37 -6.35 15.81 4.42
CA PRO A 37 -6.21 14.39 4.68
C PRO A 37 -5.19 13.74 3.74
N LEU A 38 -4.32 12.90 4.29
CA LEU A 38 -3.41 12.09 3.50
C LEU A 38 -4.23 11.12 2.65
N LYS A 39 -4.05 11.18 1.33
CA LYS A 39 -4.67 10.23 0.40
C LYS A 39 -4.11 8.84 0.64
N THR A 40 -4.79 8.05 1.46
CA THR A 40 -4.49 6.63 1.58
C THR A 40 -4.96 5.95 0.30
N ASN A 41 -4.04 5.42 -0.51
CA ASN A 41 -4.39 4.61 -1.70
C ASN A 41 -4.98 3.24 -1.33
N HIS A 42 -5.61 3.13 -0.16
CA HIS A 42 -6.28 1.94 0.30
C HIS A 42 -7.76 2.06 -0.05
N LYS A 43 -8.14 1.43 -1.17
CA LYS A 43 -9.54 1.07 -1.39
C LYS A 43 -9.97 0.23 -0.20
N GLN A 44 -10.96 0.72 0.56
CA GLN A 44 -11.56 -0.02 1.67
C GLN A 44 -12.03 -1.39 1.14
N GLY A 45 -11.39 -2.46 1.60
CA GLY A 45 -11.71 -3.83 1.22
C GLY A 45 -10.53 -4.70 0.79
N GLU A 46 -9.32 -4.14 0.63
CA GLU A 46 -8.15 -4.95 0.29
C GLU A 46 -7.36 -5.31 1.55
N THR A 47 -7.51 -6.57 1.96
CA THR A 47 -6.64 -7.29 2.90
C THR A 47 -5.19 -6.84 2.69
N VAL A 48 -4.47 -6.59 3.79
CA VAL A 48 -3.01 -6.41 3.84
C VAL A 48 -2.30 -7.68 3.34
N VAL A 49 -2.39 -7.93 2.03
CA VAL A 49 -1.55 -8.85 1.29
C VAL A 49 -0.77 -7.98 0.31
N SER A 50 0.45 -7.66 0.73
CA SER A 50 1.56 -7.39 -0.20
C SER A 50 1.27 -6.37 -1.30
N SER A 51 1.53 -5.10 -1.02
CA SER A 51 1.94 -4.11 -2.04
C SER A 51 3.29 -4.44 -2.71
N LEU A 52 3.65 -5.73 -2.77
CA LEU A 52 4.65 -6.27 -3.69
C LEU A 52 3.93 -7.12 -4.74
N GLY A 53 3.55 -6.49 -5.84
CA GLY A 53 3.55 -7.18 -7.14
C GLY A 53 2.23 -7.74 -7.66
N GLN A 54 1.11 -7.03 -7.55
CA GLN A 54 -0.12 -7.28 -8.34
C GLN A 54 0.00 -6.83 -9.82
N GLY A 55 1.14 -7.08 -10.47
CA GLY A 55 1.28 -6.75 -11.90
C GLY A 55 2.43 -7.44 -12.63
N GLY A 56 3.35 -8.11 -11.91
CA GLY A 56 4.57 -8.64 -12.51
C GLY A 56 4.62 -10.17 -12.57
N PHE A 57 4.54 -10.82 -11.41
CA PHE A 57 4.85 -12.25 -11.30
C PHE A 57 3.69 -13.13 -11.77
N GLN A 58 2.46 -12.85 -11.34
CA GLN A 58 1.28 -13.61 -11.75
C GLN A 58 1.07 -13.52 -13.26
N GLN A 59 1.25 -12.33 -13.84
CA GLN A 59 1.17 -12.10 -15.28
C GLN A 59 2.22 -12.92 -16.05
N LYS A 60 3.49 -12.84 -15.63
CA LYS A 60 4.59 -13.60 -16.26
C LYS A 60 4.41 -15.11 -16.12
N LEU A 61 3.95 -15.58 -14.96
CA LEU A 61 3.70 -17.00 -14.71
C LEU A 61 2.53 -17.50 -15.57
N ALA A 62 1.43 -16.76 -15.65
CA ALA A 62 0.31 -17.09 -16.52
C ALA A 62 0.73 -17.14 -17.99
N THR A 63 1.54 -16.18 -18.45
CA THR A 63 2.11 -16.20 -19.80
C THR A 63 3.01 -17.41 -20.03
N ALA A 64 3.88 -17.77 -19.09
CA ALA A 64 4.78 -18.93 -19.22
C ALA A 64 4.02 -20.27 -19.25
N MET A 65 2.97 -20.42 -18.44
CA MET A 65 2.11 -21.61 -18.44
C MET A 65 1.29 -21.74 -19.73
N ALA A 66 0.73 -20.64 -20.23
CA ALA A 66 0.02 -20.63 -21.51
C ALA A 66 0.95 -21.01 -22.68
N GLN A 67 2.20 -20.55 -22.65
CA GLN A 67 3.22 -20.93 -23.64
C GLN A 67 3.62 -22.41 -23.55
N ALA A 68 3.70 -22.97 -22.34
CA ALA A 68 4.04 -24.38 -22.14
C ALA A 68 2.94 -25.35 -22.58
N ILE A 69 1.67 -24.95 -22.47
CA ILE A 69 0.50 -25.79 -22.79
C ILE A 69 0.17 -25.75 -24.30
N ASN A 70 0.38 -24.62 -24.98
CA ASN A 70 0.04 -24.46 -26.40
C ASN A 70 1.22 -23.93 -27.24
N PRO A 71 1.90 -24.78 -28.06
CA PRO A 71 3.04 -24.34 -28.87
C PRO A 71 2.67 -23.44 -30.09
N ASN A 72 1.38 -23.17 -30.35
CA ASN A 72 0.90 -22.42 -31.53
C ASN A 72 0.55 -20.94 -31.28
N VAL A 73 0.76 -20.35 -30.10
CA VAL A 73 0.53 -18.89 -29.85
C VAL A 73 1.69 -17.98 -30.31
N LYS A 74 2.41 -18.37 -31.37
CA LYS A 74 3.47 -17.55 -31.95
C LYS A 74 2.86 -16.48 -32.86
N GLY A 75 2.68 -15.26 -32.33
CA GLY A 75 2.77 -14.04 -33.14
C GLY A 75 1.54 -13.14 -33.28
N LYS A 76 1.04 -12.57 -32.18
CA LYS A 76 0.37 -11.25 -32.25
C LYS A 76 0.86 -10.35 -31.10
N PRO A 77 1.65 -9.30 -31.38
CA PRO A 77 1.81 -8.19 -30.46
C PRO A 77 0.50 -7.39 -30.46
N ASN A 78 -0.20 -7.34 -29.32
CA ASN A 78 -1.31 -6.42 -29.15
C ASN A 78 -0.74 -5.07 -28.67
N ASN A 79 -0.53 -4.16 -29.62
CA ASN A 79 -0.57 -2.73 -29.37
C ASN A 79 -2.01 -2.28 -29.63
N ASP A 80 -2.67 -1.78 -28.59
CA ASP A 80 -3.53 -0.59 -28.59
C ASP A 80 -3.70 -0.16 -27.12
#